data_AF-A0A4R8IRQ2-F1
#
_entry.id   AF-A0A4R8IRQ2-F1
#
_cell.length_a   1.000
_cell.length_b   1.000
_cell.length_c   1.000
_cell.angle_alpha   90.00
_cell.angle_beta   90.00
_cell.angle_gamma   90.00
#
_symmetry.space_group_name_H-M   'P 1'
#
loop_
_entity.id
_entity.type
_entity.pdbx_description
1 polymer ?
#
loop_
_entity_poly.entity_id
_entity_poly.type
_entity_poly.pdbx_seq_one_letter_code
_entity_poly.pdbx_strand_id
1 'polypeptide(L)'
;MAEERVEKNRIVTFVYTITDESGEVLEQSDIPHDYVHDQDERMFPKVIRALEGHQVGDVVKVTLTPEEGFGQYDPGLTFSDALKNVPREYQRLGAEATFQDAAGESVTMRVSRIEDGRIEFDGNPPFVGKTVVFIINIIGIRDASGQGSGTGQPVGDPAQKRTLN
;
A
#
# COMPACT_ATOMS: atom_id res chain seq x y z
N MET A 1 23.42 9.92 -26.30
CA MET A 1 22.65 8.74 -25.83
C MET A 1 22.12 9.17 -24.49
N ALA A 2 20.82 9.45 -24.37
CA ALA A 2 20.27 9.96 -23.12
C ALA A 2 20.27 8.80 -22.12
N GLU A 3 21.04 8.93 -21.05
CA GLU A 3 21.00 7.98 -19.94
C GLU A 3 19.66 8.17 -19.24
N GLU A 4 18.72 7.24 -19.46
CA GLU A 4 17.42 7.20 -18.80
C GLU A 4 17.63 6.85 -17.32
N ARG A 5 17.89 7.87 -16.51
CA ARG A 5 18.07 7.81 -15.06
C ARG A 5 16.86 8.37 -14.34
N VAL A 6 16.62 7.90 -13.13
CA VAL A 6 15.60 8.45 -12.24
C VAL A 6 16.07 9.83 -11.78
N GLU A 7 15.33 10.85 -12.16
CA GLU A 7 15.58 12.26 -11.83
C GLU A 7 14.23 13.00 -11.66
N LYS A 8 14.26 14.21 -11.12
CA LYS A 8 13.04 15.01 -10.85
C LYS A 8 12.22 15.19 -12.13
N ASN A 9 10.89 15.11 -12.02
CA ASN A 9 9.96 15.18 -13.15
C ASN A 9 10.11 14.05 -14.18
N ARG A 10 10.56 12.87 -13.75
CA ARG A 10 10.47 11.64 -14.55
C ARG A 10 9.34 10.76 -14.06
N ILE A 11 8.68 10.10 -15.00
CA ILE A 11 7.75 9.01 -14.66
C ILE A 11 8.59 7.74 -14.62
N VAL A 12 8.67 7.13 -13.44
CA VAL A 12 9.34 5.86 -13.22
C VAL A 12 8.27 4.79 -13.17
N THR A 13 8.39 3.81 -14.05
CA THR A 13 7.57 2.60 -14.01
C THR A 13 8.38 1.51 -13.31
N PHE A 14 7.82 0.92 -12.26
CA PHE A 14 8.47 -0.14 -11.51
C PHE A 14 7.47 -1.17 -11.01
N VAL A 15 7.97 -2.34 -10.68
CA VAL A 15 7.27 -3.36 -9.91
C VAL A 15 7.93 -3.45 -8.55
N TYR A 16 7.21 -3.88 -7.51
CA TYR A 16 7.77 -3.93 -6.16
C TYR A 16 7.45 -5.23 -5.43
N THR A 17 8.32 -5.56 -4.49
CA THR A 17 8.20 -6.70 -3.59
C THR A 17 8.56 -6.25 -2.19
N ILE A 18 7.62 -6.42 -1.26
CA ILE A 18 7.80 -6.14 0.15
C ILE A 18 8.08 -7.46 0.85
N THR A 19 9.23 -7.51 1.49
CA THR A 19 9.65 -8.66 2.31
C THR A 19 9.86 -8.22 3.75
N ASP A 20 9.70 -9.14 4.69
CA ASP A 20 10.05 -8.92 6.10
C ASP A 20 11.57 -9.01 6.30
N GLU A 21 12.09 -8.62 7.47
CA GLU A 21 13.50 -8.82 7.83
C GLU A 21 13.94 -10.29 7.78
N SER A 22 13.00 -11.22 7.95
CA SER A 22 13.23 -12.67 7.82
C SER A 22 13.33 -13.16 6.35
N GLY A 23 13.02 -12.29 5.37
CA GLY A 23 12.98 -12.63 3.94
C GLY A 23 11.66 -13.27 3.48
N GLU A 24 10.64 -13.29 4.33
CA GLU A 24 9.29 -13.70 3.96
C GLU A 24 8.64 -12.63 3.08
N VAL A 25 8.07 -13.00 1.92
CA VAL A 25 7.36 -12.07 1.05
C VAL A 25 6.02 -11.72 1.71
N LEU A 26 5.90 -10.48 2.17
CA LEU A 26 4.69 -9.94 2.79
C LEU A 26 3.70 -9.51 1.72
N GLU A 27 4.21 -8.82 0.70
CA GLU A 27 3.41 -8.33 -0.41
C GLU A 27 4.27 -8.28 -1.67
N GLN A 28 3.68 -8.57 -2.83
CA GLN A 28 4.34 -8.42 -4.11
C GLN A 28 3.34 -7.89 -5.12
N SER A 29 3.77 -6.88 -5.86
CA SER A 29 3.03 -6.33 -6.98
C SER A 29 3.88 -6.46 -8.23
N ASP A 30 3.55 -7.46 -9.05
CA ASP A 30 4.07 -7.63 -10.41
C ASP A 30 3.40 -6.68 -11.43
N ILE A 31 2.40 -5.92 -10.98
CA ILE A 31 1.74 -4.92 -11.79
C ILE A 31 2.66 -3.70 -11.90
N PRO A 32 2.95 -3.21 -13.12
CA PRO A 32 3.77 -2.04 -13.31
C PRO A 32 3.07 -0.80 -12.76
N HIS A 33 3.66 -0.17 -11.75
CA HIS A 33 3.21 1.09 -11.19
C HIS A 33 4.00 2.24 -11.78
N ASP A 34 3.30 3.21 -12.36
CA ASP A 34 3.85 4.50 -12.73
C ASP A 34 3.76 5.50 -11.57
N TYR A 35 4.86 6.21 -11.33
CA TYR A 35 4.91 7.29 -10.35
C TYR A 35 5.80 8.42 -10.86
N VAL A 36 5.49 9.66 -10.46
CA VAL A 36 6.26 10.84 -10.84
C VAL A 36 7.28 11.18 -9.77
N HIS A 37 8.56 11.09 -10.14
CA HIS A 37 9.66 11.38 -9.24
C HIS A 37 9.66 12.84 -8.78
N ASP A 38 9.75 13.03 -7.45
CA ASP A 38 9.72 14.34 -6.74
C ASP A 38 8.35 15.07 -6.72
N GLN A 39 7.28 14.44 -7.23
CA GLN A 39 5.93 15.04 -7.28
C GLN A 39 4.87 14.23 -6.53
N ASP A 40 5.07 12.92 -6.37
CA ASP A 40 4.11 12.04 -5.71
C ASP A 40 4.45 11.86 -4.22
N GLU A 41 3.56 12.35 -3.35
CA GLU A 41 3.64 12.17 -1.88
C GLU A 41 3.24 10.76 -1.43
N ARG A 42 2.80 9.91 -2.36
CA ARG A 42 2.41 8.51 -2.09
C ARG A 42 3.61 7.57 -1.91
N MET A 43 4.83 8.03 -2.25
CA MET A 43 6.06 7.27 -2.06
C MET A 43 6.81 7.70 -0.80
N PHE A 44 7.43 6.73 -0.13
CA PHE A 44 8.25 7.00 1.04
C PHE A 44 9.50 7.83 0.66
N PRO A 45 9.83 8.89 1.40
CA PRO A 45 10.97 9.77 1.07
C PRO A 45 12.30 9.01 1.01
N LYS A 46 12.46 7.94 1.80
CA LYS A 46 13.62 7.05 1.76
C LYS A 46 13.69 6.25 0.44
N VAL A 47 12.54 5.78 -0.04
CA VAL A 47 12.43 5.10 -1.35
C VAL A 47 12.76 6.07 -2.48
N ILE A 48 12.20 7.28 -2.45
CA ILE A 48 12.47 8.31 -3.48
C ILE A 48 13.98 8.57 -3.57
N ARG A 49 14.64 8.83 -2.43
CA ARG A 49 16.10 9.07 -2.40
C ARG A 49 16.91 7.86 -2.85
N ALA A 50 16.45 6.65 -2.53
CA ALA A 50 17.14 5.44 -2.95
C ALA A 50 16.98 5.16 -4.46
N LEU A 51 15.89 5.61 -5.08
CA LEU A 51 15.67 5.48 -6.53
C LEU A 51 16.44 6.53 -7.34
N GLU A 52 16.75 7.69 -6.76
CA GLU A 52 17.45 8.78 -7.45
C GLU A 52 18.80 8.32 -8.05
N GLY A 53 18.97 8.54 -9.35
CA GLY A 53 20.19 8.17 -10.09
C GLY A 53 20.26 6.73 -10.61
N HIS A 54 19.29 5.86 -10.26
CA HIS A 54 19.18 4.51 -10.82
C HIS A 54 18.64 4.52 -12.26
N GLN A 55 18.81 3.41 -12.97
CA GLN A 55 18.46 3.26 -14.39
C GLN A 55 17.44 2.14 -14.61
N VAL A 56 16.87 2.08 -15.81
CA VAL A 56 15.97 0.97 -16.20
C VAL A 56 16.68 -0.37 -16.10
N GLY A 57 16.01 -1.36 -15.51
CA GLY A 57 16.53 -2.70 -15.23
C GLY A 57 17.28 -2.82 -13.91
N ASP A 58 17.42 -1.74 -13.15
CA ASP A 58 18.06 -1.75 -11.84
C ASP A 58 17.08 -2.16 -10.73
N VAL A 59 17.60 -2.86 -9.72
CA VAL A 59 16.83 -3.36 -8.58
C VAL A 59 17.28 -2.65 -7.32
N VAL A 60 16.45 -1.75 -6.81
CA VAL A 60 16.72 -0.96 -5.61
C VAL A 60 16.08 -1.64 -4.42
N LYS A 61 16.88 -1.90 -3.37
CA LYS A 61 16.39 -2.50 -2.12
C LYS A 61 16.46 -1.47 -1.01
N VAL A 62 15.30 -1.16 -0.44
CA VAL A 62 15.15 -0.12 0.58
C VAL A 62 14.56 -0.74 1.84
N THR A 63 15.35 -0.79 2.90
CA THR A 63 14.84 -1.19 4.22
C THR A 63 14.09 -0.03 4.86
N LEU A 64 12.81 -0.20 5.08
CA LEU A 64 11.93 0.73 5.77
C LEU A 64 11.68 0.22 7.19
N THR A 65 12.03 1.04 8.18
CA THR A 65 11.59 0.83 9.55
C THR A 65 10.08 1.08 9.63
N PRO A 66 9.38 0.61 10.68
CA PRO A 66 7.96 0.93 10.86
C PRO A 66 7.68 2.43 10.76
N GLU A 67 8.54 3.29 11.32
CA GLU A 67 8.37 4.75 11.26
C GLU A 67 8.53 5.35 9.85
N GLU A 68 9.32 4.72 8.98
CA GLU A 68 9.62 5.23 7.62
C GLU A 68 8.77 4.60 6.52
N GLY A 69 8.20 3.43 6.78
CA GLY A 69 7.32 2.71 5.86
C GLY A 69 5.86 2.88 6.26
N PHE A 70 5.20 1.77 6.60
CA PHE A 70 3.76 1.73 6.84
C PHE A 70 3.28 2.31 8.18
N GLY A 71 4.19 2.88 8.98
CA GLY A 71 3.91 3.42 10.29
C GLY A 71 4.19 2.43 11.43
N GLN A 72 4.15 2.98 12.65
CA GLN A 72 4.08 2.19 13.85
C GLN A 72 2.67 1.65 14.03
N TYR A 73 2.54 0.53 14.76
CA TYR A 73 1.22 0.01 15.14
C TYR A 73 0.45 1.11 15.84
N ASP A 74 -0.64 1.57 15.23
CA ASP A 74 -1.45 2.61 15.83
C ASP A 74 -2.51 1.93 16.71
N PRO A 75 -2.39 2.02 18.06
CA PRO A 75 -3.40 1.46 18.94
C PRO A 75 -4.75 2.17 18.78
N GLY A 76 -4.80 3.37 18.18
CA GLY A 76 -6.04 4.07 17.83
C GLY A 76 -6.76 3.46 16.62
N LEU A 77 -6.06 2.70 15.78
CA LEU A 77 -6.66 1.87 14.71
C LEU A 77 -7.07 0.48 15.21
N THR A 78 -6.95 0.21 16.52
CA THR A 78 -7.48 -0.99 17.17
C THR A 78 -8.77 -0.62 17.89
N PHE A 79 -9.85 -1.30 17.56
CA PHE A 79 -11.15 -1.08 18.17
C PHE A 79 -11.61 -2.32 18.92
N SER A 80 -11.83 -2.20 20.23
CA SER A 80 -12.38 -3.27 21.05
C SER A 80 -13.84 -3.00 21.37
N ASP A 81 -14.73 -3.93 21.02
CA ASP A 81 -16.15 -3.84 21.36
C ASP A 81 -16.66 -5.13 22.03
N ALA A 82 -17.86 -5.07 22.59
CA ALA A 82 -18.50 -6.25 23.13
C ALA A 82 -19.00 -7.14 21.98
N LEU A 83 -18.76 -8.44 22.05
CA LEU A 83 -19.17 -9.41 21.03
C LEU A 83 -20.66 -9.29 20.68
N LYS A 84 -21.50 -8.95 21.67
CA LYS A 84 -22.95 -8.74 21.54
C LYS A 84 -23.35 -7.56 20.65
N ASN A 85 -22.51 -6.53 20.53
CA ASN A 85 -22.77 -5.35 19.70
C ASN A 85 -22.39 -5.59 18.24
N VAL A 86 -21.57 -6.61 17.98
CA VAL A 86 -21.11 -6.98 16.65
C VAL A 86 -22.09 -7.99 16.03
N PRO A 87 -22.48 -7.83 14.75
CA PRO A 87 -23.29 -8.82 14.05
C PRO A 87 -22.62 -10.21 14.04
N ARG A 88 -23.41 -11.29 14.20
CA ARG A 88 -22.88 -12.67 14.30
C ARG A 88 -22.04 -13.11 13.10
N GLU A 89 -22.19 -12.47 11.95
CA GLU A 89 -21.38 -12.72 10.75
C GLU A 89 -19.90 -12.31 10.93
N TYR A 90 -19.63 -11.26 11.72
CA TYR A 90 -18.28 -10.75 12.00
C TYR A 90 -17.70 -11.27 13.33
N GLN A 91 -18.45 -12.06 14.11
CA GLN A 91 -18.01 -12.65 15.38
C GLN A 91 -17.07 -13.86 15.17
N ARG A 92 -16.09 -13.74 14.27
CA ARG A 92 -15.13 -14.82 13.96
C ARG A 92 -13.73 -14.24 13.88
N LEU A 93 -12.76 -14.95 14.44
CA LEU A 93 -11.34 -14.61 14.31
C LEU A 93 -10.97 -14.51 12.84
N GLY A 94 -10.32 -13.41 12.46
CA GLY A 94 -9.95 -13.10 11.10
C GLY A 94 -11.08 -12.62 10.19
N ALA A 95 -12.31 -12.43 10.69
CA ALA A 95 -13.38 -11.80 9.91
C ALA A 95 -13.05 -10.34 9.59
N GLU A 96 -13.43 -9.87 8.41
CA GLU A 96 -13.27 -8.49 7.99
C GLU A 96 -14.60 -7.77 8.13
N ALA A 97 -14.62 -6.69 8.91
CA ALA A 97 -15.77 -5.85 9.12
C ALA A 97 -15.46 -4.44 8.59
N THR A 98 -16.31 -3.95 7.70
CA THR A 98 -16.20 -2.58 7.20
C THR A 98 -16.95 -1.65 8.14
N PHE A 99 -16.21 -0.78 8.81
CA PHE A 99 -16.75 0.29 9.64
C PHE A 99 -16.72 1.61 8.87
N GLN A 100 -17.57 2.54 9.28
CA GLN A 100 -17.51 3.90 8.78
C GLN A 100 -16.89 4.78 9.87
N ASP A 101 -15.75 5.40 9.58
CA ASP A 101 -15.11 6.34 10.51
C ASP A 101 -15.93 7.64 10.62
N ALA A 102 -15.63 8.47 11.62
CA ALA A 102 -16.24 9.80 11.81
C ALA A 102 -16.10 10.72 10.58
N ALA A 103 -15.10 10.49 9.73
CA ALA A 103 -14.93 11.18 8.46
C ALA A 103 -15.90 10.71 7.34
N GLY A 104 -16.69 9.65 7.58
CA GLY A 104 -17.58 9.04 6.59
C GLY A 104 -16.87 8.04 5.65
N GLU A 105 -15.57 7.83 5.83
CA GLU A 105 -14.77 6.88 5.07
C GLU A 105 -15.00 5.45 5.56
N SER A 106 -15.09 4.51 4.61
CA SER A 106 -15.25 3.09 4.93
C SER A 106 -13.88 2.48 5.24
N VAL A 107 -13.61 2.23 6.52
CA VAL A 107 -12.41 1.52 6.98
C VAL A 107 -12.73 0.04 7.13
N THR A 108 -11.93 -0.83 6.49
CA THR A 108 -12.04 -2.27 6.69
C THR A 108 -11.12 -2.68 7.83
N MET A 109 -11.67 -3.29 8.87
CA MET A 109 -10.94 -3.75 10.04
C MET A 109 -11.09 -5.27 10.16
N ARG A 110 -10.02 -5.95 10.56
CA ARG A 110 -10.01 -7.40 10.72
C ARG A 110 -10.06 -7.79 12.18
N VAL A 111 -10.83 -8.82 12.52
CA VAL A 111 -10.88 -9.34 13.88
C VAL A 111 -9.54 -10.00 14.23
N SER A 112 -8.76 -9.35 15.07
CA SER A 112 -7.46 -9.83 15.54
C SER A 112 -7.62 -10.75 16.74
N ARG A 113 -8.63 -10.51 17.60
CA ARG A 113 -8.84 -11.29 18.83
C ARG A 113 -10.30 -11.38 19.24
N ILE A 114 -10.70 -12.54 19.79
CA ILE A 114 -12.00 -12.74 20.44
C ILE A 114 -11.76 -13.48 21.76
N GLU A 115 -11.91 -12.79 22.89
CA GLU A 115 -11.76 -13.39 24.22
C GLU A 115 -12.73 -12.74 25.22
N ASP A 116 -13.17 -13.52 26.22
CA ASP A 116 -14.00 -13.04 27.34
C ASP A 116 -15.28 -12.27 26.92
N GLY A 117 -15.88 -12.63 25.78
CA GLY A 117 -17.05 -11.95 25.24
C GLY A 117 -16.77 -10.54 24.67
N ARG A 118 -15.49 -10.21 24.47
CA ARG A 118 -15.00 -9.02 23.77
C ARG A 118 -14.36 -9.43 22.45
N ILE A 119 -14.42 -8.52 21.49
CA ILE A 119 -13.88 -8.68 20.15
C ILE A 119 -13.03 -7.47 19.81
N GLU A 120 -11.82 -7.73 19.34
CA GLU A 120 -10.85 -6.72 18.96
C GLU A 120 -10.70 -6.72 17.44
N PHE A 121 -11.01 -5.59 16.84
CA PHE A 121 -10.81 -5.28 15.44
C PHE A 121 -9.51 -4.51 15.29
N ASP A 122 -8.64 -5.00 14.44
CA ASP A 122 -7.42 -4.35 14.04
C ASP A 122 -7.61 -3.81 12.62
N GLY A 123 -7.61 -2.49 12.50
CA GLY A 123 -7.60 -1.78 11.21
C GLY A 123 -6.18 -1.56 10.69
N ASN A 124 -5.15 -1.96 11.44
CA ASN A 124 -3.78 -1.84 11.00
C ASN A 124 -3.50 -2.83 9.84
N PRO A 125 -2.82 -2.40 8.78
CA PRO A 125 -2.24 -3.32 7.83
C PRO A 125 -1.35 -4.36 8.55
N PRO A 126 -1.34 -5.62 8.12
CA PRO A 126 -0.68 -6.73 8.82
C PRO A 126 0.84 -6.60 8.98
N PHE A 127 1.45 -5.62 8.30
CA PHE A 127 2.88 -5.33 8.28
C PHE A 127 3.27 -4.05 9.04
N VAL A 128 2.31 -3.33 9.63
CA VAL A 128 2.57 -2.15 10.45
C VAL A 128 3.34 -2.53 11.71
N GLY A 129 4.32 -1.71 12.12
CA GLY A 129 5.15 -1.99 13.29
C GLY A 129 6.32 -2.94 13.03
N LYS A 130 6.49 -3.47 11.82
CA LYS A 130 7.62 -4.34 11.44
C LYS A 130 8.59 -3.63 10.50
N THR A 131 9.85 -4.07 10.54
CA THR A 131 10.86 -3.64 9.56
C THR A 131 10.64 -4.42 8.27
N VAL A 132 10.39 -3.71 7.18
CA VAL A 132 10.16 -4.31 5.87
C VAL A 132 11.21 -3.88 4.86
N VAL A 133 11.59 -4.78 3.97
CA VAL A 133 12.50 -4.53 2.86
C VAL A 133 11.68 -4.40 1.60
N PHE A 134 11.63 -3.17 1.09
CA PHE A 134 10.93 -2.80 -0.12
C PHE A 134 11.89 -2.91 -1.31
N ILE A 135 11.67 -3.90 -2.16
CA ILE A 135 12.47 -4.21 -3.34
C ILE A 135 11.76 -3.64 -4.55
N ILE A 136 12.37 -2.69 -5.24
CA ILE A 136 11.80 -1.99 -6.38
C ILE A 136 12.61 -2.37 -7.61
N ASN A 137 11.93 -2.88 -8.62
CA ASN A 137 12.55 -3.20 -9.89
C ASN A 137 12.08 -2.20 -10.94
N ILE A 138 12.99 -1.35 -11.41
CA ILE A 138 12.67 -0.30 -12.36
C ILE A 138 12.52 -0.94 -13.74
N ILE A 139 11.31 -0.90 -14.29
CA ILE A 139 11.02 -1.49 -15.59
C ILE A 139 11.05 -0.47 -16.74
N GLY A 140 10.93 0.82 -16.42
CA GLY A 140 10.96 1.89 -17.41
C GLY A 140 11.08 3.26 -16.77
N ILE A 141 11.73 4.18 -17.46
CA ILE A 141 11.82 5.59 -17.06
C ILE A 141 11.45 6.40 -18.29
N ARG A 142 10.52 7.34 -18.14
CA ARG A 142 10.15 8.26 -19.22
C ARG A 142 10.12 9.70 -18.72
N ASP A 143 10.30 10.63 -19.64
CA ASP A 143 10.17 12.06 -19.36
C ASP A 143 8.71 12.42 -19.03
N ALA A 144 8.46 13.17 -17.95
CA ALA A 144 7.13 13.74 -17.71
C ALA A 144 6.88 14.97 -18.59
N SER A 145 7.94 15.58 -19.16
CA SER A 145 7.89 16.71 -20.07
C SER A 145 7.43 16.27 -21.45
N GLY A 146 6.11 16.26 -21.62
CA GLY A 146 5.44 16.60 -22.87
C GLY A 146 5.49 15.55 -23.97
N GLN A 147 4.46 14.70 -23.99
CA GLN A 147 3.56 14.49 -25.15
C GLN A 147 2.41 13.60 -24.68
N GLY A 148 1.25 14.22 -24.46
CA GLY A 148 -0.02 13.52 -24.20
C GLY A 148 -0.59 13.79 -22.81
N SER A 149 -1.30 14.92 -22.68
CA SER A 149 -2.54 14.95 -21.90
C SER A 149 -3.49 13.91 -22.49
N GLY A 150 -3.31 12.65 -22.12
CA GLY A 150 -4.27 11.58 -22.31
C GLY A 150 -4.60 11.08 -20.92
N THR A 151 -5.78 11.40 -20.44
CA THR A 151 -6.37 10.89 -19.20
C THR A 151 -6.16 9.38 -19.10
N GLY A 152 -5.10 8.97 -18.41
CA GLY A 152 -4.77 7.58 -18.11
C GLY A 152 -4.98 7.33 -16.63
N GLN A 153 -6.13 7.73 -16.11
CA GLN A 153 -6.60 7.22 -14.85
C GLN A 153 -7.02 5.76 -15.07
N PRO A 154 -6.38 4.75 -14.45
CA PRO A 154 -7.13 3.56 -14.08
C PRO A 154 -8.03 3.99 -12.91
N VAL A 155 -9.12 4.70 -13.23
CA VAL A 155 -10.34 4.56 -12.44
C VAL A 155 -10.63 3.09 -12.56
N GLY A 156 -10.63 2.41 -11.42
CA GLY A 156 -10.70 0.96 -11.37
C GLY A 156 -11.77 0.42 -12.29
N ASP A 157 -11.64 -0.84 -12.68
CA ASP A 157 -12.76 -1.59 -13.18
C ASP A 157 -13.83 -1.72 -12.08
N PRO A 158 -14.97 -0.99 -12.09
CA PRO A 158 -16.18 -1.59 -11.54
C PRO A 158 -16.62 -2.61 -12.58
N ALA A 159 -16.32 -3.87 -12.30
CA ALA A 159 -16.97 -4.98 -12.98
C ALA A 159 -18.50 -4.74 -12.99
N GLN A 160 -18.96 -4.33 -14.15
CA GLN A 160 -20.34 -4.10 -14.51
C GLN A 160 -21.12 -5.41 -14.34
N LYS A 161 -22.19 -5.38 -13.53
CA LYS A 161 -23.51 -5.95 -13.88
C LYS A 161 -24.51 -5.72 -12.75
N ARG A 162 -25.12 -4.54 -12.77
CA ARG A 162 -26.46 -4.33 -12.20
C ARG A 162 -27.45 -4.66 -13.30
N THR A 163 -27.89 -5.91 -13.34
CA THR A 163 -29.14 -6.31 -13.99
C THR A 163 -29.94 -7.07 -12.95
N LEU A 164 -30.95 -6.41 -12.39
CA LEU A 164 -32.17 -7.11 -12.03
C LEU A 164 -33.34 -6.19 -12.34
N ASN A 165 -34.09 -6.61 -13.34
CA ASN A 165 -35.45 -6.18 -13.65
C ASN A 165 -36.41 -6.80 -12.63
#